data_AF-T1HD70-F1
#
_entry.id   AF-T1HD70-F1
#
_cell.length_a   1.000
_cell.length_b   1.000
_cell.length_c   1.000
_cell.angle_alpha   90.00
_cell.angle_beta   90.00
_cell.angle_gamma   90.00
#
_symmetry.space_group_name_H-M   'P 1'
#
loop_
_entity.id
_entity.type
_entity.pdbx_description
1 polymer ?
#
loop_
_entity_poly.entity_id
_entity_poly.type
_entity_poly.pdbx_seq_one_letter_code
_entity_poly.pdbx_strand_id
1 'polypeptide(L)'
;MLALSRLVVIGNLQRLTTRCASSVVPEIKIEDFHVKNEPVYEYLPGSKERKELQEALKETASECEEVPIIIGGQEYRTKDVRYQVMPHDHQKKIAKFYYADSELVKKAIETAVEAQRHWDNVPLKDRVAIWRKAADMMATKYRQKLNAATMLGQAKTVIQAEIDSAAELIDFIRFNALYAKEVSKYQPLSPEAKVSLNSHRYRGLDGFVASVSPFNFTAIGGNLAYTPALMIKEGLLETRKKLKLGDVQEFDTFMSAVIDDKAFKRISSYIDHAKSNSNLKVIGGGKYDDKKGYFIEPTIIESKDPLDKTMTEEIFGPVLSVYQYPDNKVEDTLNLIDCSTPYALTGAIFSEDDTFNAYALCRLKMTAGNFYINDKSTGSVVAQQPFGGSRMSGTNDKAGGPHYILRWASPQSIKETFVPLKDWSYKYMTKK
;
A
#
# COMPACT_ATOMS: atom_id res chain seq x y z
N MET A 1 -20.03 60.52 7.43
CA MET A 1 -18.81 60.78 6.64
C MET A 1 -17.62 60.73 7.58
N LEU A 2 -16.70 59.79 7.30
CA LEU A 2 -15.26 59.79 7.60
C LEU A 2 -14.73 59.86 9.05
N ALA A 3 -13.78 58.95 9.28
CA ALA A 3 -12.69 58.97 10.27
C ALA A 3 -12.98 58.48 11.71
N LEU A 4 -13.15 57.15 11.86
CA LEU A 4 -12.66 56.42 13.03
C LEU A 4 -11.35 55.73 12.65
N SER A 5 -10.23 56.40 12.88
CA SER A 5 -8.90 55.79 12.81
C SER A 5 -7.91 56.67 13.57
N ARG A 6 -7.58 56.24 14.80
CA ARG A 6 -6.28 56.39 15.49
C ARG A 6 -6.52 56.32 16.99
N LEU A 7 -6.41 55.11 17.52
CA LEU A 7 -5.84 54.82 18.84
C LEU A 7 -5.60 53.32 18.88
N VAL A 8 -4.52 52.92 19.54
CA VAL A 8 -3.98 51.54 19.64
C VAL A 8 -3.03 51.14 18.51
N VAL A 9 -2.02 51.97 18.27
CA VAL A 9 -0.67 51.49 17.94
C VAL A 9 0.21 51.91 19.10
N ILE A 10 0.50 50.96 19.99
CA ILE A 10 1.64 50.83 20.91
C ILE A 10 1.21 49.76 21.91
N GLY A 11 1.79 48.56 21.80
CA GLY A 11 1.46 47.43 22.66
C GLY A 11 1.55 46.06 21.97
N ASN A 12 2.33 45.93 20.90
CA ASN A 12 2.56 44.66 20.19
C ASN A 12 4.05 44.27 20.18
N LEU A 13 4.68 44.28 21.35
CA LEU A 13 5.85 43.45 21.60
C LEU A 13 5.63 42.75 22.94
N GLN A 14 5.84 41.43 22.98
CA GLN A 14 5.78 40.55 24.17
C GLN A 14 4.49 39.76 24.45
N ARG A 15 3.86 39.17 23.43
CA ARG A 15 3.24 37.83 23.57
C ARG A 15 3.66 36.89 22.45
N LEU A 16 4.97 36.78 22.26
CA LEU A 16 5.61 35.60 21.68
C LEU A 16 5.97 34.68 22.85
N THR A 17 5.00 33.90 23.33
CA THR A 17 5.27 32.76 24.20
C THR A 17 4.77 31.51 23.50
N THR A 18 5.69 30.94 22.73
CA THR A 18 5.89 29.50 22.53
C THR A 18 4.65 28.69 22.16
N ARG A 19 4.29 28.68 20.87
CA ARG A 19 3.64 27.49 20.30
C ARG A 19 4.64 26.34 20.45
N CYS A 20 4.36 25.37 21.31
CA CYS A 20 5.10 24.10 21.30
C CYS A 20 5.05 23.54 19.88
N ALA A 21 6.18 23.07 19.37
CA ALA A 21 6.28 22.36 18.10
C ALA A 21 5.47 21.05 18.22
N SER A 22 4.18 21.08 17.88
CA SER A 22 3.32 19.90 17.86
C SER A 22 2.72 19.72 16.47
N SER A 23 2.80 18.50 15.94
CA SER A 23 2.22 18.12 14.65
C SER A 23 0.70 18.35 14.61
N VAL A 24 0.18 18.76 13.45
CA VAL A 24 -1.26 18.75 13.15
C VAL A 24 -1.80 17.34 12.89
N VAL A 25 -0.90 16.39 12.57
CA VAL A 25 -1.19 14.95 12.54
C VAL A 25 -0.90 14.42 13.96
N PRO A 26 -1.91 13.99 14.72
CA PRO A 26 -1.70 13.48 16.07
C PRO A 26 -0.65 12.37 16.05
N GLU A 27 0.38 12.48 16.90
CA GLU A 27 1.27 11.35 17.13
C GLU A 27 0.43 10.15 17.57
N ILE A 28 0.54 9.04 16.84
CA ILE A 28 -0.15 7.80 17.17
C ILE A 28 0.56 7.22 18.39
N LYS A 29 0.16 7.64 19.58
CA LYS A 29 0.61 7.08 20.84
C LYS A 29 -0.33 5.95 21.21
N ILE A 30 0.09 4.74 20.87
CA ILE A 30 -0.50 3.52 21.39
C ILE A 30 0.36 3.13 22.59
N GLU A 31 -0.28 2.88 23.73
CA GLU A 31 0.42 2.36 24.91
C GLU A 31 1.22 1.13 24.53
N ASP A 32 2.46 1.05 25.01
CA ASP A 32 3.27 -0.11 24.68
C ASP A 32 2.68 -1.36 25.35
N PHE A 33 2.49 -2.40 24.55
CA PHE A 33 2.03 -3.68 25.02
C PHE A 33 2.82 -4.80 24.34
N HIS A 34 2.96 -5.88 25.08
CA HIS A 34 3.62 -7.09 24.63
C HIS A 34 2.56 -8.15 24.38
N VAL A 35 2.74 -8.91 23.31
CA VAL A 35 1.91 -10.07 23.02
C VAL A 35 2.76 -11.32 23.22
N LYS A 36 2.12 -12.37 23.67
CA LYS A 36 2.66 -13.73 23.67
C LYS A 36 1.65 -14.58 22.92
N ASN A 37 2.14 -15.67 22.34
CA ASN A 37 1.25 -16.69 21.81
C ASN A 37 0.28 -17.14 22.89
N GLU A 38 -0.97 -17.28 22.50
CA GLU A 38 -2.03 -17.77 23.36
C GLU A 38 -1.69 -19.21 23.79
N PRO A 39 -1.74 -19.51 25.10
CA PRO A 39 -1.49 -20.86 25.58
C PRO A 39 -2.47 -21.85 24.96
N VAL A 40 -1.94 -22.95 24.44
CA VAL A 40 -2.74 -24.09 24.00
C VAL A 40 -3.08 -24.92 25.22
N TYR A 41 -4.37 -25.10 25.50
CA TYR A 41 -4.81 -25.95 26.59
C TYR A 41 -4.77 -27.43 26.21
N GLU A 42 -4.46 -28.28 27.19
CA GLU A 42 -4.25 -29.72 26.98
C GLU A 42 -5.52 -30.55 27.18
N TYR A 43 -6.56 -29.99 27.82
CA TYR A 43 -7.85 -30.66 28.05
C TYR A 43 -7.71 -32.02 28.77
N LEU A 44 -6.80 -32.07 29.75
CA LEU A 44 -6.55 -33.27 30.55
C LEU A 44 -7.80 -33.72 31.33
N PRO A 45 -7.94 -35.02 31.64
CA PRO A 45 -9.05 -35.49 32.47
C PRO A 45 -9.18 -34.70 33.78
N GLY A 46 -10.38 -34.18 34.06
CA GLY A 46 -10.68 -33.43 35.28
C GLY A 46 -10.31 -31.95 35.25
N SER A 47 -9.63 -31.47 34.20
CA SER A 47 -9.27 -30.05 34.07
C SER A 47 -10.50 -29.15 33.88
N LYS A 48 -10.33 -27.85 34.20
CA LYS A 48 -11.43 -26.88 34.18
C LYS A 48 -11.93 -26.67 32.74
N GLU A 49 -11.00 -26.41 31.83
CA GLU A 49 -11.28 -26.15 30.43
C GLU A 49 -11.94 -27.35 29.73
N ARG A 50 -11.63 -28.59 30.17
CA ARG A 50 -12.32 -29.78 29.67
C ARG A 50 -13.77 -29.83 30.11
N LYS A 51 -14.07 -29.47 31.36
CA LYS A 51 -15.46 -29.41 31.85
C LYS A 51 -16.25 -28.32 31.11
N GLU A 52 -15.67 -27.13 31.01
CA GLU A 52 -16.29 -26.00 30.29
C GLU A 52 -16.52 -26.31 28.80
N LEU A 53 -15.59 -27.00 28.14
CA LEU A 53 -15.79 -27.46 26.75
C LEU A 53 -16.87 -28.52 26.64
N GLN A 54 -16.94 -29.46 27.57
CA GLN A 54 -18.00 -30.48 27.58
C GLN A 54 -19.38 -29.84 27.75
N GLU A 55 -19.49 -28.80 28.57
CA GLU A 55 -20.72 -28.01 28.71
C GLU A 55 -21.04 -27.26 27.41
N ALA A 56 -20.07 -26.54 26.83
CA ALA A 56 -20.26 -25.82 25.57
C ALA A 56 -20.63 -26.75 24.40
N LEU A 57 -20.05 -27.96 24.33
CA LEU A 57 -20.39 -28.98 23.33
C LEU A 57 -21.83 -29.47 23.50
N LYS A 58 -22.30 -29.69 24.73
CA LYS A 58 -23.68 -30.09 24.99
C LYS A 58 -24.66 -28.99 24.60
N GLU A 59 -24.37 -27.75 25.00
CA GLU A 59 -25.19 -26.59 24.67
C GLU A 59 -25.27 -26.40 23.14
N THR A 60 -24.13 -26.31 22.46
CA THR A 60 -24.05 -26.11 21.01
C THR A 60 -24.68 -27.26 20.22
N ALA A 61 -24.60 -28.50 20.72
CA ALA A 61 -25.22 -29.67 20.07
C ALA A 61 -26.73 -29.77 20.30
N SER A 62 -27.27 -29.08 21.31
CA SER A 62 -28.69 -29.17 21.69
C SER A 62 -29.60 -28.26 20.85
N GLU A 63 -29.02 -27.28 20.17
CA GLU A 63 -29.74 -26.28 19.39
C GLU A 63 -29.26 -26.27 17.93
N CYS A 64 -30.16 -25.92 17.02
CA CYS A 64 -29.80 -25.55 15.66
C CYS A 64 -29.79 -24.03 15.60
N GLU A 65 -28.61 -23.42 15.77
CA GLU A 65 -28.44 -21.97 15.85
C GLU A 65 -28.87 -21.30 14.54
N GLU A 66 -29.74 -20.30 14.62
CA GLU A 66 -30.06 -19.50 13.44
C GLU A 66 -28.97 -18.44 13.23
N VAL A 67 -28.27 -18.53 12.10
CA VAL A 67 -27.18 -17.63 11.72
C VAL A 67 -27.67 -16.71 10.59
N PRO A 68 -28.17 -15.50 10.89
CA PRO A 68 -28.63 -14.56 9.89
C PRO A 68 -27.47 -13.92 9.12
N ILE A 69 -27.78 -13.33 7.97
CA ILE A 69 -26.85 -12.41 7.29
C ILE A 69 -26.83 -11.10 8.10
N ILE A 70 -25.65 -10.62 8.49
CA ILE A 70 -25.51 -9.36 9.23
C ILE A 70 -25.01 -8.26 8.29
N ILE A 71 -25.79 -7.19 8.11
CA ILE A 71 -25.39 -6.01 7.35
C ILE A 71 -25.64 -4.77 8.21
N GLY A 72 -24.58 -4.01 8.52
CA GLY A 72 -24.68 -2.79 9.34
C GLY A 72 -25.23 -3.02 10.75
N GLY A 73 -25.04 -4.22 11.31
CA GLY A 73 -25.59 -4.60 12.62
C GLY A 73 -27.05 -5.05 12.59
N GLN A 74 -27.69 -5.13 11.41
CA GLN A 74 -29.05 -5.64 11.25
C GLN A 74 -29.04 -7.07 10.69
N GLU A 75 -29.98 -7.88 11.13
CA GLU A 75 -30.17 -9.26 10.69
C GLU A 75 -31.07 -9.36 9.46
N TYR A 76 -30.66 -10.17 8.48
CA TYR A 76 -31.39 -10.46 7.26
C TYR A 76 -31.55 -11.97 7.06
N ARG A 77 -32.71 -12.37 6.54
CA ARG A 77 -33.08 -13.75 6.25
C ARG A 77 -33.63 -13.81 4.82
N THR A 78 -33.18 -14.78 4.03
CA THR A 78 -33.64 -14.97 2.64
C THR A 78 -34.49 -16.24 2.53
N LYS A 79 -35.05 -16.47 1.34
CA LYS A 79 -35.76 -17.74 1.05
C LYS A 79 -34.80 -18.90 0.81
N ASP A 80 -33.54 -18.64 0.49
CA ASP A 80 -32.53 -19.69 0.24
C ASP A 80 -31.90 -20.14 1.57
N VAL A 81 -32.66 -20.99 2.28
CA VAL A 81 -32.27 -21.55 3.58
C VAL A 81 -31.29 -22.71 3.38
N ARG A 82 -30.16 -22.62 4.07
CA ARG A 82 -29.12 -23.65 4.15
C ARG A 82 -28.95 -24.13 5.59
N TYR A 83 -28.35 -25.31 5.72
CA TYR A 83 -28.06 -25.88 7.02
C TYR A 83 -26.61 -26.36 7.06
N GLN A 84 -25.93 -26.09 8.16
CA GLN A 84 -24.69 -26.76 8.51
C GLN A 84 -25.05 -27.94 9.42
N VAL A 85 -24.52 -29.11 9.08
CA VAL A 85 -24.68 -30.34 9.86
C VAL A 85 -23.39 -30.65 10.60
N MET A 86 -23.46 -31.50 11.62
CA MET A 86 -22.24 -32.09 12.20
C MET A 86 -21.64 -33.07 11.18
N PRO A 87 -20.38 -32.91 10.71
CA PRO A 87 -19.87 -33.83 9.70
C PRO A 87 -19.76 -35.28 10.19
N HIS A 88 -19.62 -35.50 11.49
CA HIS A 88 -19.59 -36.83 12.14
C HIS A 88 -20.99 -37.37 12.52
N ASP A 89 -22.05 -36.56 12.40
CA ASP A 89 -23.43 -36.94 12.64
C ASP A 89 -24.35 -36.06 11.77
N HIS A 90 -24.30 -36.29 10.46
CA HIS A 90 -24.90 -35.37 9.46
C HIS A 90 -26.44 -35.30 9.51
N GLN A 91 -27.08 -36.15 10.32
CA GLN A 91 -28.52 -36.04 10.60
C GLN A 91 -28.82 -34.86 11.54
N LYS A 92 -27.84 -34.45 12.36
CA LYS A 92 -27.96 -33.31 13.25
C LYS A 92 -27.51 -32.03 12.56
N LYS A 93 -28.44 -31.09 12.47
CA LYS A 93 -28.22 -29.72 12.01
C LYS A 93 -27.83 -28.86 13.20
N ILE A 94 -26.72 -28.14 13.08
CA ILE A 94 -26.20 -27.26 14.14
C ILE A 94 -26.37 -25.79 13.83
N ALA A 95 -26.49 -25.45 12.54
CA ALA A 95 -26.79 -24.09 12.14
C ALA A 95 -27.79 -24.07 10.98
N LYS A 96 -28.72 -23.13 11.03
CA LYS A 96 -29.59 -22.74 9.93
C LYS A 96 -29.14 -21.36 9.47
N PHE A 97 -28.75 -21.23 8.21
CA PHE A 97 -28.24 -19.97 7.67
C PHE A 97 -28.85 -19.67 6.30
N TYR A 98 -28.56 -18.48 5.77
CA TYR A 98 -29.24 -17.95 4.59
C TYR A 98 -28.20 -17.52 3.56
N TYR A 99 -28.36 -17.95 2.31
CA TYR A 99 -27.56 -17.38 1.22
C TYR A 99 -28.09 -16.00 0.86
N ALA A 100 -27.18 -15.02 0.78
CA ALA A 100 -27.49 -13.67 0.35
C ALA A 100 -27.84 -13.67 -1.14
N ASP A 101 -28.92 -12.99 -1.50
CA ASP A 101 -29.20 -12.67 -2.90
C ASP A 101 -28.36 -11.46 -3.35
N SER A 102 -28.41 -11.14 -4.65
CA SER A 102 -27.65 -10.02 -5.22
C SER A 102 -27.99 -8.68 -4.56
N GLU A 103 -29.23 -8.49 -4.10
CA GLU A 103 -29.67 -7.26 -3.45
C GLU A 103 -29.05 -7.11 -2.06
N LEU A 104 -29.01 -8.19 -1.27
CA LEU A 104 -28.34 -8.18 0.03
C LEU A 104 -26.81 -8.07 -0.11
N VAL A 105 -26.20 -8.68 -1.12
CA VAL A 105 -24.77 -8.50 -1.40
C VAL A 105 -24.47 -7.04 -1.75
N LYS A 106 -25.27 -6.44 -2.63
CA LYS A 106 -25.14 -5.01 -2.96
C LYS A 106 -25.34 -4.12 -1.74
N LYS A 107 -26.36 -4.40 -0.91
CA LYS A 107 -26.59 -3.69 0.34
C LYS A 107 -25.41 -3.82 1.31
N ALA A 108 -24.81 -5.00 1.40
CA ALA A 108 -23.63 -5.23 2.23
C ALA A 108 -22.43 -4.39 1.77
N ILE A 109 -22.21 -4.32 0.45
CA ILE A 109 -21.18 -3.49 -0.17
C ILE A 109 -21.43 -2.01 0.14
N GLU A 110 -22.64 -1.52 -0.12
CA GLU A 110 -23.01 -0.11 0.11
C GLU A 110 -22.85 0.27 1.59
N THR A 111 -23.32 -0.59 2.50
CA THR A 111 -23.20 -0.37 3.94
C THR A 111 -21.74 -0.39 4.40
N ALA A 112 -20.92 -1.30 3.88
CA ALA A 112 -19.50 -1.37 4.20
C ALA A 112 -18.75 -0.12 3.73
N VAL A 113 -19.00 0.34 2.49
CA VAL A 113 -18.42 1.56 1.93
C VAL A 113 -18.88 2.82 2.68
N GLU A 114 -20.14 2.86 3.12
CA GLU A 114 -20.67 3.97 3.94
C GLU A 114 -19.98 4.01 5.32
N ALA A 115 -19.87 2.86 5.99
CA ALA A 115 -19.23 2.73 7.29
C ALA A 115 -17.71 2.98 7.25
N GLN A 116 -17.06 2.68 6.11
CA GLN A 116 -15.61 2.81 5.91
C GLN A 116 -15.10 4.20 6.33
N ARG A 117 -15.79 5.27 5.92
CA ARG A 117 -15.36 6.65 6.25
C ARG A 117 -15.36 6.91 7.74
N HIS A 118 -16.36 6.39 8.46
CA HIS A 118 -16.42 6.53 9.89
C HIS A 118 -15.31 5.70 10.56
N TRP A 119 -15.17 4.44 10.13
CA TRP A 119 -14.19 3.51 10.68
C TRP A 119 -12.74 3.95 10.47
N ASP A 120 -12.41 4.52 9.31
CA ASP A 120 -11.08 5.05 8.99
C ASP A 120 -10.67 6.23 9.88
N ASN A 121 -11.66 6.97 10.39
CA ASN A 121 -11.45 8.08 11.31
C ASN A 121 -11.35 7.61 12.78
N VAL A 122 -11.64 6.34 13.07
CA VAL A 122 -11.41 5.79 14.40
C VAL A 122 -9.89 5.72 14.63
N PRO A 123 -9.36 6.38 15.68
CA PRO A 123 -7.94 6.35 15.98
C PRO A 123 -7.40 4.93 16.03
N LEU A 124 -6.19 4.71 15.49
CA LEU A 124 -5.60 3.37 15.44
C LEU A 124 -5.50 2.72 16.82
N LYS A 125 -5.25 3.51 17.87
CA LYS A 125 -5.29 3.04 19.27
C LYS A 125 -6.63 2.42 19.66
N ASP A 126 -7.74 2.98 19.18
CA ASP A 126 -9.09 2.56 19.55
C ASP A 126 -9.48 1.33 18.73
N ARG A 127 -9.06 1.27 17.45
CA ARG A 127 -9.16 0.06 16.63
C ARG A 127 -8.36 -1.10 17.24
N VAL A 128 -7.10 -0.87 17.62
CA VAL A 128 -6.27 -1.84 18.34
C VAL A 128 -6.92 -2.27 19.65
N ALA A 129 -7.51 -1.35 20.41
CA ALA A 129 -8.20 -1.68 21.66
C ALA A 129 -9.44 -2.57 21.44
N ILE A 130 -10.23 -2.32 20.39
CA ILE A 130 -11.39 -3.15 20.02
C ILE A 130 -10.93 -4.58 19.74
N TRP A 131 -9.89 -4.75 18.90
CA TRP A 131 -9.39 -6.07 18.53
C TRP A 131 -8.71 -6.79 19.68
N ARG A 132 -7.96 -6.08 20.53
CA ARG A 132 -7.40 -6.67 21.76
C ARG A 132 -8.50 -7.13 22.72
N LYS A 133 -9.55 -6.32 22.90
CA LYS A 133 -10.72 -6.71 23.70
C LYS A 133 -11.42 -7.95 23.11
N ALA A 134 -11.56 -8.03 21.79
CA ALA A 134 -12.09 -9.21 21.12
C ALA A 134 -11.22 -10.45 21.42
N ALA A 135 -9.91 -10.35 21.24
CA ALA A 135 -8.98 -11.44 21.57
C ALA A 135 -9.07 -11.89 23.03
N ASP A 136 -9.21 -10.98 23.98
CA ASP A 136 -9.33 -11.32 25.41
C ASP A 136 -10.67 -11.99 25.73
N MET A 137 -11.76 -11.53 25.08
CA MET A 137 -13.07 -12.19 25.19
C MET A 137 -13.04 -13.60 24.57
N MET A 138 -12.30 -13.80 23.48
CA MET A 138 -12.08 -15.10 22.85
C MET A 138 -11.19 -16.01 23.69
N ALA A 139 -10.15 -15.48 24.33
CA ALA A 139 -9.25 -16.24 25.21
C ALA A 139 -9.96 -16.74 26.48
N THR A 140 -11.01 -16.05 26.91
CA THR A 140 -11.74 -16.32 28.15
C THR A 140 -13.18 -16.74 27.88
N LYS A 141 -14.10 -15.77 27.91
CA LYS A 141 -15.55 -15.96 27.89
C LYS A 141 -16.06 -16.83 26.74
N TYR A 142 -15.48 -16.69 25.55
CA TYR A 142 -15.97 -17.36 24.34
C TYR A 142 -15.10 -18.53 23.89
N ARG A 143 -13.98 -18.83 24.57
CA ARG A 143 -13.02 -19.84 24.11
C ARG A 143 -13.67 -21.19 23.83
N GLN A 144 -14.40 -21.70 24.82
CA GLN A 144 -15.00 -23.03 24.70
C GLN A 144 -16.21 -23.04 23.76
N LYS A 145 -16.92 -21.91 23.60
CA LYS A 145 -18.00 -21.80 22.60
C LYS A 145 -17.42 -21.83 21.18
N LEU A 146 -16.31 -21.14 20.93
CA LEU A 146 -15.59 -21.19 19.65
C LEU A 146 -15.11 -22.61 19.34
N ASN A 147 -14.42 -23.25 20.30
CA ASN A 147 -13.93 -24.61 20.13
C ASN A 147 -15.08 -25.60 19.93
N ALA A 148 -16.19 -25.48 20.68
CA ALA A 148 -17.35 -26.34 20.51
C ALA A 148 -17.98 -26.18 19.11
N ALA A 149 -18.19 -24.94 18.64
CA ALA A 149 -18.72 -24.67 17.30
C ALA A 149 -17.81 -25.25 16.21
N THR A 150 -16.49 -25.10 16.34
CA THR A 150 -15.52 -25.65 15.39
C THR A 150 -15.44 -27.17 15.42
N MET A 151 -15.45 -27.78 16.60
CA MET A 151 -15.48 -29.24 16.73
C MET A 151 -16.75 -29.82 16.10
N LEU A 152 -17.92 -29.25 16.42
CA LEU A 152 -19.19 -29.79 15.96
C LEU A 152 -19.42 -29.52 14.47
N GLY A 153 -19.12 -28.30 14.00
CA GLY A 153 -19.41 -27.89 12.61
C GLY A 153 -18.36 -28.23 11.58
N GLN A 154 -17.12 -28.46 12.00
CA GLN A 154 -16.00 -28.80 11.11
C GLN A 154 -15.38 -30.17 11.44
N ALA A 155 -15.98 -30.92 12.39
CA ALA A 155 -15.51 -32.23 12.85
C ALA A 155 -14.05 -32.24 13.34
N LYS A 156 -13.60 -31.13 13.93
CA LYS A 156 -12.28 -31.06 14.55
C LYS A 156 -12.26 -31.80 15.88
N THR A 157 -11.11 -32.41 16.19
CA THR A 157 -10.83 -32.89 17.55
C THR A 157 -10.55 -31.71 18.47
N VAL A 158 -10.60 -31.92 19.79
CA VAL A 158 -10.41 -30.86 20.78
C VAL A 158 -9.11 -30.07 20.56
N ILE A 159 -8.00 -30.76 20.32
CA ILE A 159 -6.71 -30.09 20.11
C ILE A 159 -6.67 -29.37 18.76
N GLN A 160 -7.31 -29.91 17.72
CA GLN A 160 -7.38 -29.27 16.40
C GLN A 160 -8.26 -28.00 16.42
N ALA A 161 -9.31 -27.97 17.24
CA ALA A 161 -10.11 -26.77 17.46
C ALA A 161 -9.36 -25.76 18.34
N GLU A 162 -8.73 -26.22 19.42
CA GLU A 162 -7.97 -25.36 20.33
C GLU A 162 -6.82 -24.62 19.64
N ILE A 163 -6.05 -25.29 18.79
CA ILE A 163 -4.97 -24.63 18.07
C ILE A 163 -5.46 -23.68 16.96
N ASP A 164 -6.70 -23.84 16.48
CA ASP A 164 -7.30 -23.07 15.38
C ASP A 164 -8.22 -21.96 15.90
N SER A 165 -9.43 -22.31 16.34
CA SER A 165 -10.49 -21.38 16.72
C SER A 165 -10.21 -20.60 18.01
N ALA A 166 -9.26 -21.08 18.81
CA ALA A 166 -8.75 -20.35 19.96
C ALA A 166 -7.34 -19.81 19.68
N ALA A 167 -6.28 -20.61 19.81
CA ALA A 167 -4.91 -20.11 19.86
C ALA A 167 -4.50 -19.33 18.60
N GLU A 168 -4.62 -19.92 17.40
CA GLU A 168 -4.24 -19.26 16.14
C GLU A 168 -5.10 -18.02 15.87
N LEU A 169 -6.42 -18.08 16.08
CA LEU A 169 -7.30 -16.93 15.86
C LEU A 169 -7.04 -15.78 16.85
N ILE A 170 -6.84 -16.08 18.12
CA ILE A 170 -6.49 -15.10 19.16
C ILE A 170 -5.13 -14.48 18.86
N ASP A 171 -4.16 -15.30 18.45
CA ASP A 171 -2.83 -14.83 18.05
C ASP A 171 -2.90 -13.94 16.82
N PHE A 172 -3.62 -14.35 15.79
CA PHE A 172 -3.87 -13.53 14.61
C PHE A 172 -4.35 -12.13 15.00
N ILE A 173 -5.35 -12.03 15.89
CA ILE A 173 -5.89 -10.75 16.34
C ILE A 173 -4.87 -9.96 17.17
N ARG A 174 -4.17 -10.61 18.11
CA ARG A 174 -3.19 -9.95 18.99
C ARG A 174 -1.93 -9.51 18.26
N PHE A 175 -1.35 -10.39 17.46
CA PHE A 175 -0.15 -10.12 16.69
C PHE A 175 -0.44 -9.11 15.58
N ASN A 176 -1.56 -9.17 14.87
CA ASN A 176 -1.87 -8.12 13.90
C ASN A 176 -2.09 -6.76 14.59
N ALA A 177 -2.69 -6.72 15.78
CA ALA A 177 -2.77 -5.50 16.58
C ALA A 177 -1.38 -5.00 17.04
N LEU A 178 -0.47 -5.91 17.42
CA LEU A 178 0.93 -5.59 17.69
C LEU A 178 1.61 -5.03 16.44
N TYR A 179 1.46 -5.68 15.29
CA TYR A 179 2.08 -5.24 14.04
C TYR A 179 1.53 -3.89 13.60
N ALA A 180 0.24 -3.64 13.74
CA ALA A 180 -0.36 -2.32 13.51
C ALA A 180 0.26 -1.24 14.44
N LYS A 181 0.52 -1.59 15.71
CA LYS A 181 1.25 -0.72 16.65
C LYS A 181 2.70 -0.49 16.21
N GLU A 182 3.46 -1.54 15.91
CA GLU A 182 4.88 -1.44 15.53
C GLU A 182 5.06 -0.65 14.23
N VAL A 183 4.22 -0.92 13.24
CA VAL A 183 4.19 -0.16 11.98
C VAL A 183 3.88 1.32 12.23
N SER A 184 3.01 1.65 13.19
CA SER A 184 2.72 3.05 13.55
C SER A 184 3.89 3.81 14.19
N LYS A 185 4.92 3.12 14.69
CA LYS A 185 6.13 3.74 15.26
C LYS A 185 7.03 4.33 14.18
N TYR A 186 6.91 3.89 12.93
CA TYR A 186 7.65 4.50 11.84
C TYR A 186 7.25 5.96 11.68
N GLN A 187 8.20 6.86 11.91
CA GLN A 187 8.06 8.28 11.62
C GLN A 187 9.21 8.71 10.71
N PRO A 188 8.93 9.51 9.68
CA PRO A 188 9.96 10.08 8.84
C PRO A 188 10.86 11.03 9.66
N LEU A 189 12.16 11.05 9.34
CA LEU A 189 13.12 11.95 9.98
C LEU A 189 12.67 13.41 9.82
N SER A 190 12.77 14.19 10.90
CA SER A 190 12.55 15.64 10.91
C SER A 190 13.87 16.34 11.24
N PRO A 191 14.67 16.75 10.23
CA PRO A 191 16.04 17.23 10.43
C PRO A 191 16.16 18.42 11.39
N GLU A 192 15.17 19.31 11.37
CA GLU A 192 15.03 20.41 12.31
C GLU A 192 13.58 20.49 12.81
N ALA A 193 13.21 19.71 13.83
CA ALA A 193 11.83 19.62 14.34
C ALA A 193 11.21 20.97 14.81
N LYS A 194 12.05 22.00 15.02
CA LYS A 194 11.62 23.37 15.34
C LYS A 194 11.29 24.22 14.09
N VAL A 195 11.68 23.75 12.91
CA VAL A 195 11.51 24.41 11.60
C VAL A 195 10.58 23.60 10.68
N SER A 196 10.69 22.27 10.69
CA SER A 196 9.86 21.37 9.87
C SER A 196 9.68 20.02 10.56
N LEU A 197 8.44 19.54 10.60
CA LEU A 197 8.04 18.28 11.22
C LEU A 197 7.39 17.39 10.16
N ASN A 198 8.00 16.24 9.89
CA ASN A 198 7.47 15.23 8.99
C ASN A 198 6.64 14.23 9.80
N SER A 199 5.47 13.84 9.28
CA SER A 199 4.58 12.87 9.93
C SER A 199 4.05 11.87 8.92
N HIS A 200 3.84 10.62 9.34
CA HIS A 200 3.30 9.56 8.50
C HIS A 200 1.98 9.01 9.07
N ARG A 201 1.04 8.63 8.19
CA ARG A 201 -0.25 8.03 8.57
C ARG A 201 -0.61 6.85 7.67
N TYR A 202 -1.07 5.77 8.28
CA TYR A 202 -1.64 4.61 7.59
C TYR A 202 -3.16 4.82 7.44
N ARG A 203 -3.65 4.90 6.20
CA ARG A 203 -5.09 5.04 5.93
C ARG A 203 -5.77 3.66 5.98
N GLY A 204 -7.11 3.61 5.89
CA GLY A 204 -7.99 2.44 5.64
C GLY A 204 -8.48 2.36 4.17
N LEU A 205 -9.01 1.21 3.74
CA LEU A 205 -9.24 0.98 2.31
C LEU A 205 -10.41 1.64 1.72
N ASP A 206 -10.19 2.20 0.56
CA ASP A 206 -11.28 2.75 -0.20
C ASP A 206 -12.03 1.63 -0.91
N GLY A 207 -13.34 1.58 -0.70
CA GLY A 207 -14.19 0.50 -1.17
C GLY A 207 -14.50 -0.51 -0.06
N PHE A 208 -14.58 -1.79 -0.43
CA PHE A 208 -14.85 -2.89 0.49
C PHE A 208 -13.92 -4.06 0.14
N VAL A 209 -13.68 -4.94 1.11
CA VAL A 209 -12.92 -6.17 0.87
C VAL A 209 -13.87 -7.35 0.90
N ALA A 210 -13.87 -8.13 -0.18
CA ALA A 210 -14.50 -9.43 -0.19
C ALA A 210 -13.58 -10.45 0.50
N SER A 211 -14.01 -10.95 1.67
CA SER A 211 -13.35 -12.07 2.35
C SER A 211 -14.10 -13.36 2.06
N VAL A 212 -13.42 -14.32 1.45
CA VAL A 212 -13.97 -15.65 1.13
C VAL A 212 -13.14 -16.68 1.88
N SER A 213 -13.70 -17.22 2.95
CA SER A 213 -12.99 -18.11 3.87
C SER A 213 -13.26 -19.59 3.56
N PRO A 214 -12.24 -20.46 3.68
CA PRO A 214 -12.43 -21.91 3.55
C PRO A 214 -13.04 -22.51 4.83
N PHE A 215 -13.49 -23.77 4.74
CA PHE A 215 -14.10 -24.48 5.86
C PHE A 215 -13.08 -25.04 6.88
N ASN A 216 -11.79 -25.14 6.51
CA ASN A 216 -10.82 -25.95 7.23
C ASN A 216 -10.20 -25.26 8.46
N PHE A 217 -10.25 -23.93 8.56
CA PHE A 217 -9.77 -23.17 9.72
C PHE A 217 -10.70 -21.98 10.03
N THR A 218 -11.20 -21.94 11.27
CA THR A 218 -11.95 -20.77 11.78
C THR A 218 -11.05 -19.54 11.89
N ALA A 219 -9.78 -19.76 12.24
CA ALA A 219 -8.76 -18.72 12.32
C ALA A 219 -8.56 -17.96 11.00
N ILE A 220 -8.50 -18.70 9.88
CA ILE A 220 -8.35 -18.10 8.54
C ILE A 220 -9.58 -17.24 8.21
N GLY A 221 -10.79 -17.72 8.52
CA GLY A 221 -12.02 -16.96 8.28
C GLY A 221 -12.06 -15.65 9.05
N GLY A 222 -11.68 -15.69 10.34
CA GLY A 222 -11.51 -14.48 11.14
C GLY A 222 -10.47 -13.54 10.52
N ASN A 223 -9.25 -14.03 10.32
CA ASN A 223 -8.11 -13.25 9.83
C ASN A 223 -8.39 -12.55 8.48
N LEU A 224 -8.95 -13.25 7.50
CA LEU A 224 -9.26 -12.67 6.20
C LEU A 224 -10.32 -11.56 6.28
N ALA A 225 -11.28 -11.66 7.20
CA ALA A 225 -12.33 -10.67 7.35
C ALA A 225 -11.88 -9.44 8.18
N TYR A 226 -11.19 -9.64 9.30
CA TYR A 226 -10.85 -8.53 10.19
C TYR A 226 -9.53 -7.85 9.82
N THR A 227 -8.54 -8.54 9.24
CA THR A 227 -7.23 -7.93 8.94
C THR A 227 -7.35 -6.77 7.94
N PRO A 228 -8.21 -6.84 6.90
CA PRO A 228 -8.50 -5.66 6.07
C PRO A 228 -9.23 -4.55 6.83
N ALA A 229 -10.08 -4.90 7.79
CA ALA A 229 -10.68 -3.92 8.71
C ALA A 229 -9.65 -3.33 9.70
N LEU A 230 -8.52 -4.00 9.88
CA LEU A 230 -7.38 -3.52 10.67
C LEU A 230 -6.41 -2.68 9.83
N MET A 231 -6.14 -2.99 8.55
CA MET A 231 -5.18 -2.31 7.66
C MET A 231 -5.47 -2.45 6.13
N ILE A 232 -4.97 -1.51 5.32
CA ILE A 232 -5.30 -1.28 3.88
C ILE A 232 -4.85 -2.32 2.81
N LYS A 233 -5.69 -2.60 1.78
CA LYS A 233 -5.47 -3.09 0.36
C LYS A 233 -6.39 -2.53 -0.83
N GLU A 234 -6.00 -1.45 -1.55
CA GLU A 234 -6.72 -0.58 -2.57
C GLU A 234 -6.51 0.93 -2.31
N GLY A 235 -5.76 1.61 -3.16
CA GLY A 235 -5.36 2.98 -2.86
C GLY A 235 -5.16 3.89 -4.04
N LEU A 236 -5.09 3.41 -5.29
CA LEU A 236 -4.64 4.30 -6.36
C LEU A 236 -5.69 5.37 -6.72
N LEU A 237 -6.91 4.98 -7.08
CA LEU A 237 -7.98 5.91 -7.44
C LEU A 237 -8.40 6.81 -6.28
N GLU A 238 -8.30 6.29 -5.08
CA GLU A 238 -8.86 6.92 -3.91
C GLU A 238 -7.81 7.68 -3.09
N THR A 239 -6.54 7.27 -3.13
CA THR A 239 -5.41 8.17 -2.84
C THR A 239 -5.41 9.34 -3.81
N ARG A 240 -5.65 9.08 -5.09
CA ARG A 240 -5.76 10.15 -6.10
C ARG A 240 -6.85 11.16 -5.72
N LYS A 241 -8.02 10.71 -5.25
CA LYS A 241 -9.08 11.61 -4.73
C LYS A 241 -8.63 12.42 -3.51
N LYS A 242 -7.68 11.92 -2.73
CA LYS A 242 -7.10 12.58 -1.55
C LYS A 242 -5.95 13.56 -1.91
N LEU A 243 -5.48 13.61 -3.15
CA LEU A 243 -4.41 14.53 -3.58
C LEU A 243 -4.99 15.94 -3.80
N LYS A 244 -4.52 16.90 -3.01
CA LYS A 244 -4.91 18.30 -3.17
C LYS A 244 -4.11 18.95 -4.30
N LEU A 245 -4.84 19.45 -5.29
CA LEU A 245 -4.33 20.33 -6.34
C LEU A 245 -4.66 21.78 -5.94
N GLY A 246 -3.67 22.65 -5.82
CA GLY A 246 -3.90 23.99 -5.30
C GLY A 246 -2.69 24.91 -5.34
N ASP A 247 -2.80 26.04 -4.64
CA ASP A 247 -1.70 27.00 -4.47
C ASP A 247 -0.56 26.38 -3.66
N VAL A 248 0.68 26.65 -4.04
CA VAL A 248 1.89 26.21 -3.33
C VAL A 248 2.03 26.82 -1.93
N GLN A 249 1.35 27.93 -1.66
CA GLN A 249 1.31 28.57 -0.34
C GLN A 249 0.39 27.83 0.65
N GLU A 250 -0.48 26.95 0.16
CA GLU A 250 -1.31 26.08 0.99
C GLU A 250 -0.53 24.80 1.32
N PHE A 251 -0.10 24.64 2.58
CA PHE A 251 0.85 23.58 2.97
C PHE A 251 0.28 22.15 2.99
N ASP A 252 -1.01 21.99 2.71
CA ASP A 252 -1.66 20.70 2.45
C ASP A 252 -1.80 20.40 0.94
N THR A 253 -1.36 21.31 0.06
CA THR A 253 -1.30 21.10 -1.40
C THR A 253 -0.24 20.05 -1.71
N PHE A 254 -0.66 18.96 -2.38
CA PHE A 254 0.25 17.89 -2.81
C PHE A 254 0.96 18.26 -4.11
N MET A 255 0.25 18.90 -5.04
CA MET A 255 0.82 19.40 -6.29
C MET A 255 0.09 20.66 -6.76
N SER A 256 0.73 21.46 -7.61
CA SER A 256 0.17 22.72 -8.12
C SER A 256 0.01 22.70 -9.65
N ALA A 257 -0.22 23.87 -10.22
CA ALA A 257 -0.33 24.07 -11.66
C ALA A 257 0.92 23.56 -12.40
N VAL A 258 0.71 23.13 -13.64
CA VAL A 258 1.81 22.88 -14.57
C VAL A 258 2.45 24.21 -14.99
N ILE A 259 3.65 24.13 -15.56
CA ILE A 259 4.57 25.28 -15.63
C ILE A 259 4.07 26.45 -16.49
N ASP A 260 3.37 26.18 -17.59
CA ASP A 260 2.91 27.20 -18.55
C ASP A 260 1.72 26.73 -19.41
N ASP A 261 1.25 27.60 -20.30
CA ASP A 261 0.11 27.35 -21.19
C ASP A 261 0.42 26.27 -22.24
N LYS A 262 1.69 26.15 -22.68
CA LYS A 262 2.11 25.15 -23.65
C LYS A 262 2.05 23.76 -23.04
N ALA A 263 2.56 23.59 -21.82
CA ALA A 263 2.44 22.37 -21.05
C ALA A 263 0.97 22.04 -20.80
N PHE A 264 0.17 23.04 -20.40
CA PHE A 264 -1.27 22.85 -20.18
C PHE A 264 -1.97 22.29 -21.41
N LYS A 265 -1.85 22.96 -22.56
CA LYS A 265 -2.46 22.55 -23.84
C LYS A 265 -1.98 21.19 -24.30
N ARG A 266 -0.67 20.90 -24.14
CA ARG A 266 -0.11 19.58 -24.48
C ARG A 266 -0.78 18.50 -23.64
N ILE A 267 -0.75 18.63 -22.32
CA ILE A 267 -1.25 17.60 -21.39
C ILE A 267 -2.77 17.43 -21.56
N SER A 268 -3.54 18.52 -21.66
CA SER A 268 -4.99 18.45 -21.87
C SER A 268 -5.34 17.73 -23.17
N SER A 269 -4.53 17.88 -24.23
CA SER A 269 -4.74 17.16 -25.49
C SER A 269 -4.59 15.64 -25.38
N TYR A 270 -3.72 15.13 -24.49
CA TYR A 270 -3.64 13.69 -24.20
C TYR A 270 -4.85 13.21 -23.40
N ILE A 271 -5.35 14.03 -22.47
CA ILE A 271 -6.56 13.70 -21.71
C ILE A 271 -7.78 13.67 -22.64
N ASP A 272 -7.88 14.60 -23.58
CA ASP A 272 -8.96 14.64 -24.56
C ASP A 272 -8.86 13.48 -25.56
N HIS A 273 -7.64 13.14 -26.01
CA HIS A 273 -7.39 11.92 -26.78
C HIS A 273 -7.91 10.69 -26.04
N ALA A 274 -7.57 10.54 -24.76
CA ALA A 274 -8.01 9.43 -23.92
C ALA A 274 -9.52 9.37 -23.69
N LYS A 275 -10.22 10.51 -23.73
CA LYS A 275 -11.69 10.56 -23.68
C LYS A 275 -12.34 10.17 -25.02
N SER A 276 -11.67 10.45 -26.14
CA SER A 276 -12.20 10.23 -27.48
C SER A 276 -11.88 8.86 -28.08
N ASN A 277 -10.82 8.20 -27.60
CA ASN A 277 -10.35 6.91 -28.10
C ASN A 277 -11.01 5.76 -27.33
N SER A 278 -11.69 4.84 -28.03
CA SER A 278 -12.39 3.69 -27.44
C SER A 278 -11.48 2.64 -26.80
N ASN A 279 -10.18 2.65 -27.14
CA ASN A 279 -9.17 1.80 -26.51
C ASN A 279 -8.65 2.35 -25.19
N LEU A 280 -8.99 3.59 -24.85
CA LEU A 280 -8.56 4.28 -23.64
C LEU A 280 -9.76 4.54 -22.74
N LYS A 281 -9.53 4.52 -21.44
CA LYS A 281 -10.55 4.85 -20.45
C LYS A 281 -9.93 5.68 -19.34
N VAL A 282 -10.41 6.91 -19.18
CA VAL A 282 -10.05 7.73 -18.02
C VAL A 282 -10.77 7.16 -16.79
N ILE A 283 -10.02 6.52 -15.90
CA ILE A 283 -10.54 5.86 -14.69
C ILE A 283 -10.41 6.73 -13.44
N GLY A 284 -9.61 7.80 -13.49
CA GLY A 284 -9.53 8.80 -12.42
C GLY A 284 -9.06 10.16 -12.94
N GLY A 285 -9.61 11.25 -12.40
CA GLY A 285 -9.27 12.61 -12.81
C GLY A 285 -9.80 13.01 -14.18
N GLY A 286 -8.95 13.62 -15.00
CA GLY A 286 -9.30 14.04 -16.36
C GLY A 286 -9.94 15.42 -16.47
N LYS A 287 -9.92 16.22 -15.40
CA LYS A 287 -10.31 17.64 -15.45
C LYS A 287 -9.08 18.54 -15.46
N TYR A 288 -9.24 19.70 -16.07
CA TYR A 288 -8.23 20.74 -16.14
C TYR A 288 -8.92 22.11 -16.24
N ASP A 289 -8.29 23.15 -15.71
CA ASP A 289 -8.78 24.54 -15.71
C ASP A 289 -7.57 25.48 -15.77
N ASP A 290 -7.59 26.45 -16.68
CA ASP A 290 -6.55 27.46 -16.87
C ASP A 290 -6.97 28.88 -16.47
N LYS A 291 -8.18 29.06 -15.91
CA LYS A 291 -8.72 30.41 -15.62
C LYS A 291 -7.93 31.21 -14.58
N LYS A 292 -7.37 30.52 -13.57
CA LYS A 292 -6.58 31.14 -12.48
C LYS A 292 -5.11 30.76 -12.50
N GLY A 293 -4.81 29.59 -13.06
CA GLY A 293 -3.50 28.99 -13.17
C GLY A 293 -3.66 27.68 -13.94
N TYR A 294 -2.58 27.12 -14.47
CA TYR A 294 -2.62 25.97 -15.37
C TYR A 294 -2.82 24.65 -14.61
N PHE A 295 -3.99 24.44 -14.04
CA PHE A 295 -4.27 23.30 -13.15
C PHE A 295 -4.75 22.08 -13.93
N ILE A 296 -4.07 20.95 -13.75
CA ILE A 296 -4.47 19.66 -14.32
C ILE A 296 -4.59 18.65 -13.19
N GLU A 297 -5.75 18.00 -13.10
CA GLU A 297 -5.96 16.96 -12.12
C GLU A 297 -5.05 15.74 -12.37
N PRO A 298 -4.54 15.09 -11.32
CA PRO A 298 -3.90 13.78 -11.45
C PRO A 298 -4.85 12.83 -12.17
N THR A 299 -4.44 12.37 -13.35
CA THR A 299 -5.28 11.64 -14.28
C THR A 299 -4.73 10.23 -14.46
N ILE A 300 -5.61 9.24 -14.39
CA ILE A 300 -5.28 7.82 -14.56
C ILE A 300 -6.07 7.30 -15.75
N ILE A 301 -5.35 6.76 -16.73
CA ILE A 301 -5.86 6.22 -17.98
C ILE A 301 -5.59 4.71 -17.97
N GLU A 302 -6.63 3.92 -18.16
CA GLU A 302 -6.52 2.50 -18.50
C GLU A 302 -6.46 2.38 -20.02
N SER A 303 -5.41 1.75 -20.54
CA SER A 303 -5.24 1.47 -21.96
C SER A 303 -5.43 0.00 -22.26
N LYS A 304 -6.16 -0.30 -23.33
CA LYS A 304 -6.21 -1.62 -23.97
C LYS A 304 -5.16 -1.78 -25.07
N ASP A 305 -4.57 -0.68 -25.51
CA ASP A 305 -3.52 -0.64 -26.53
C ASP A 305 -2.20 -0.20 -25.89
N PRO A 306 -1.25 -1.12 -25.68
CA PRO A 306 0.01 -0.80 -25.02
C PRO A 306 0.94 0.08 -25.89
N LEU A 307 0.59 0.30 -27.16
CA LEU A 307 1.37 1.11 -28.10
C LEU A 307 0.72 2.48 -28.38
N ASP A 308 -0.40 2.79 -27.75
CA ASP A 308 -1.00 4.13 -27.85
C ASP A 308 -0.02 5.21 -27.39
N LYS A 309 -0.12 6.40 -27.98
CA LYS A 309 0.76 7.54 -27.66
C LYS A 309 0.79 7.92 -26.18
N THR A 310 -0.27 7.62 -25.42
CA THR A 310 -0.32 7.84 -23.96
C THR A 310 0.61 6.91 -23.17
N MET A 311 1.10 5.83 -23.78
CA MET A 311 2.08 4.89 -23.23
C MET A 311 3.49 5.15 -23.75
N THR A 312 3.63 5.71 -24.96
CA THR A 312 4.90 5.73 -25.71
C THR A 312 5.52 7.11 -25.90
N GLU A 313 4.74 8.19 -25.74
CA GLU A 313 5.21 9.57 -25.83
C GLU A 313 5.34 10.22 -24.45
N GLU A 314 6.28 11.16 -24.32
CA GLU A 314 6.52 11.87 -23.07
C GLU A 314 5.55 13.04 -22.88
N ILE A 315 4.65 12.93 -21.90
CA ILE A 315 3.59 13.92 -21.67
C ILE A 315 4.08 15.11 -20.81
N PHE A 316 4.95 14.83 -19.82
CA PHE A 316 5.43 15.79 -18.82
C PHE A 316 4.30 16.43 -17.98
N GLY A 317 3.34 15.61 -17.56
CA GLY A 317 2.18 16.03 -16.77
C GLY A 317 1.74 14.95 -15.78
N PRO A 318 0.76 15.25 -14.91
CA PRO A 318 0.26 14.30 -13.91
C PRO A 318 -0.70 13.28 -14.54
N VAL A 319 -0.24 12.58 -15.57
CA VAL A 319 -1.01 11.58 -16.33
C VAL A 319 -0.31 10.24 -16.21
N LEU A 320 -0.99 9.25 -15.64
CA LEU A 320 -0.54 7.88 -15.50
C LEU A 320 -1.36 6.98 -16.42
N SER A 321 -0.69 6.27 -17.33
CA SER A 321 -1.31 5.27 -18.19
C SER A 321 -1.02 3.87 -17.63
N VAL A 322 -2.04 3.00 -17.62
CA VAL A 322 -1.99 1.64 -17.07
C VAL A 322 -2.44 0.67 -18.14
N TYR A 323 -1.63 -0.35 -18.40
CA TYR A 323 -1.97 -1.46 -19.28
C TYR A 323 -2.03 -2.75 -18.44
N GLN A 324 -3.19 -3.42 -18.44
CA GLN A 324 -3.36 -4.69 -17.75
C GLN A 324 -3.00 -5.83 -18.72
N TYR A 325 -2.11 -6.72 -18.29
CA TYR A 325 -1.75 -7.93 -19.05
C TYR A 325 -2.12 -9.18 -18.23
N PRO A 326 -2.48 -10.31 -18.89
CA PRO A 326 -2.67 -11.58 -18.21
C PRO A 326 -1.36 -12.11 -17.61
N ASP A 327 -1.36 -12.66 -16.40
CA ASP A 327 -0.14 -13.12 -15.71
C ASP A 327 0.70 -14.11 -16.54
N ASN A 328 0.04 -15.02 -17.26
CA ASN A 328 0.69 -15.98 -18.16
C ASN A 328 1.30 -15.35 -19.44
N LYS A 329 1.19 -14.03 -19.60
CA LYS A 329 1.73 -13.22 -20.69
C LYS A 329 2.82 -12.25 -20.22
N VAL A 330 3.41 -12.51 -19.06
CA VAL A 330 4.49 -11.68 -18.52
C VAL A 330 5.67 -11.55 -19.49
N GLU A 331 6.08 -12.63 -20.17
CA GLU A 331 7.19 -12.60 -21.13
C GLU A 331 6.92 -11.70 -22.33
N ASP A 332 5.72 -11.83 -22.92
CA ASP A 332 5.26 -10.97 -24.02
C ASP A 332 5.24 -9.49 -23.57
N THR A 333 4.90 -9.24 -22.31
CA THR A 333 4.85 -7.89 -21.71
C THR A 333 6.24 -7.32 -21.45
N LEU A 334 7.21 -8.14 -21.02
CA LEU A 334 8.61 -7.71 -20.89
C LEU A 334 9.20 -7.33 -22.27
N ASN A 335 8.85 -8.08 -23.32
CA ASN A 335 9.23 -7.74 -24.70
C ASN A 335 8.60 -6.42 -25.14
N LEU A 336 7.35 -6.19 -24.79
CA LEU A 336 6.65 -4.94 -25.07
C LEU A 336 7.30 -3.74 -24.36
N ILE A 337 7.68 -3.86 -23.09
CA ILE A 337 8.38 -2.79 -22.34
C ILE A 337 9.70 -2.41 -23.04
N ASP A 338 10.42 -3.39 -23.56
CA ASP A 338 11.70 -3.17 -24.23
C ASP A 338 11.55 -2.42 -25.57
N CYS A 339 10.49 -2.69 -26.33
CA CYS A 339 10.32 -2.20 -27.70
C CYS A 339 9.34 -1.04 -27.86
N SER A 340 8.47 -0.78 -26.87
CA SER A 340 7.35 0.17 -27.00
C SER A 340 7.80 1.64 -27.05
N THR A 341 8.94 1.99 -26.44
CA THR A 341 9.40 3.39 -26.40
C THR A 341 10.87 3.53 -26.81
N PRO A 342 11.25 4.65 -27.45
CA PRO A 342 12.64 4.91 -27.80
C PRO A 342 13.45 5.42 -26.60
N TYR A 343 12.85 5.61 -25.43
CA TYR A 343 13.47 6.15 -24.23
C TYR A 343 13.88 5.03 -23.26
N ALA A 344 14.90 5.28 -22.44
CA ALA A 344 15.39 4.34 -21.43
C ALA A 344 16.02 5.06 -20.23
N LEU A 345 15.25 5.96 -19.61
CA LEU A 345 15.74 6.76 -18.49
C LEU A 345 15.67 5.98 -17.17
N THR A 346 14.45 5.67 -16.70
CA THR A 346 14.17 4.99 -15.44
C THR A 346 13.13 3.89 -15.61
N GLY A 347 13.25 2.81 -14.84
CA GLY A 347 12.26 1.72 -14.82
C GLY A 347 12.24 1.01 -13.46
N ALA A 348 11.12 0.38 -13.12
CA ALA A 348 10.98 -0.35 -11.87
C ALA A 348 10.21 -1.66 -12.06
N ILE A 349 10.55 -2.67 -11.27
CA ILE A 349 9.76 -3.89 -11.09
C ILE A 349 9.35 -4.02 -9.62
N PHE A 350 8.18 -4.61 -9.39
CA PHE A 350 7.67 -4.92 -8.06
C PHE A 350 7.34 -6.42 -8.01
N SER A 351 8.11 -7.17 -7.23
CA SER A 351 7.96 -8.63 -7.08
C SER A 351 8.71 -9.12 -5.83
N GLU A 352 8.13 -10.12 -5.16
CA GLU A 352 8.74 -10.86 -4.05
C GLU A 352 9.37 -12.19 -4.51
N ASP A 353 9.29 -12.52 -5.80
CA ASP A 353 9.96 -13.69 -6.39
C ASP A 353 11.38 -13.31 -6.87
N ASP A 354 12.38 -13.80 -6.13
CA ASP A 354 13.80 -13.56 -6.42
C ASP A 354 14.25 -14.13 -7.78
N THR A 355 13.66 -15.24 -8.23
CA THR A 355 13.98 -15.85 -9.53
C THR A 355 13.49 -14.96 -10.64
N PHE A 356 12.25 -14.46 -10.53
CA PHE A 356 11.69 -13.50 -11.46
C PHE A 356 12.48 -12.19 -11.45
N ASN A 357 12.88 -11.68 -10.27
CA ASN A 357 13.67 -10.46 -10.15
C ASN A 357 15.00 -10.57 -10.90
N ALA A 358 15.74 -11.66 -10.71
CA ALA A 358 17.00 -11.91 -11.41
C ALA A 358 16.80 -12.02 -12.93
N TYR A 359 15.75 -12.71 -13.37
CA TYR A 359 15.39 -12.83 -14.78
C TYR A 359 15.05 -11.46 -15.41
N ALA A 360 14.13 -10.71 -14.79
CA ALA A 360 13.68 -9.41 -15.26
C ALA A 360 14.82 -8.38 -15.30
N LEU A 361 15.72 -8.38 -14.31
CA LEU A 361 16.94 -7.55 -14.32
C LEU A 361 17.80 -7.82 -15.55
N CYS A 362 17.97 -9.09 -15.92
CA CYS A 362 18.73 -9.47 -17.10
C CYS A 362 18.01 -9.05 -18.38
N ARG A 363 16.70 -9.37 -18.48
CA ARG A 363 15.87 -9.11 -19.66
C ARG A 363 15.71 -7.60 -19.94
N LEU A 364 15.56 -6.79 -18.90
CA LEU A 364 15.30 -5.36 -18.99
C LEU A 364 16.56 -4.50 -18.83
N LYS A 365 17.76 -5.10 -18.81
CA LYS A 365 19.04 -4.40 -18.61
C LYS A 365 19.24 -3.17 -19.50
N MET A 366 18.71 -3.20 -20.73
CA MET A 366 18.88 -2.15 -21.73
C MET A 366 17.69 -1.19 -21.83
N THR A 367 16.69 -1.31 -20.96
CA THR A 367 15.44 -0.52 -21.00
C THR A 367 15.43 0.63 -20.01
N ALA A 368 16.36 0.67 -19.03
CA ALA A 368 16.51 1.78 -18.11
C ALA A 368 17.96 1.97 -17.68
N GLY A 369 18.46 3.21 -17.71
CA GLY A 369 19.76 3.53 -17.14
C GLY A 369 19.77 3.58 -15.61
N ASN A 370 18.61 3.82 -14.99
CA ASN A 370 18.37 3.71 -13.56
C ASN A 370 17.21 2.74 -13.31
N PHE A 371 17.49 1.56 -12.77
CA PHE A 371 16.52 0.48 -12.57
C PHE A 371 16.29 0.21 -11.08
N TYR A 372 15.03 0.01 -10.69
CA TYR A 372 14.61 -0.12 -9.30
C TYR A 372 13.85 -1.44 -9.07
N ILE A 373 14.03 -2.05 -7.91
CA ILE A 373 13.26 -3.22 -7.46
C ILE A 373 12.54 -2.83 -6.18
N ASN A 374 11.22 -3.00 -6.16
CA ASN A 374 10.35 -2.72 -5.01
C ASN A 374 10.44 -1.26 -4.50
N ASP A 375 10.75 -0.32 -5.40
CA ASP A 375 10.76 1.12 -5.12
C ASP A 375 10.30 1.93 -6.35
N LYS A 376 9.85 3.16 -6.13
CA LYS A 376 9.44 4.08 -7.19
C LYS A 376 10.64 4.47 -8.06
N SER A 377 10.40 4.72 -9.34
CA SER A 377 11.44 5.00 -10.35
C SER A 377 12.06 6.42 -10.29
N THR A 378 11.88 7.16 -9.20
CA THR A 378 12.28 8.58 -9.08
C THR A 378 13.08 8.85 -7.82
N GLY A 379 13.82 9.96 -7.81
CA GLY A 379 14.52 10.46 -6.61
C GLY A 379 15.91 9.84 -6.42
N SER A 380 16.70 9.78 -7.49
CA SER A 380 18.12 9.41 -7.40
C SER A 380 18.89 10.36 -6.47
N VAL A 381 19.79 9.77 -5.68
CA VAL A 381 20.65 10.51 -4.75
C VAL A 381 22.08 10.49 -5.29
N VAL A 382 22.73 11.66 -5.29
CA VAL A 382 24.13 11.83 -5.70
C VAL A 382 25.03 10.83 -4.95
N ALA A 383 26.00 10.26 -5.66
CA ALA A 383 26.93 9.22 -5.21
C ALA A 383 26.30 7.87 -4.81
N GLN A 384 24.97 7.75 -4.71
CA GLN A 384 24.30 6.47 -4.46
C GLN A 384 23.73 5.87 -5.74
N GLN A 385 22.93 6.64 -6.49
CA GLN A 385 22.38 6.23 -7.78
C GLN A 385 22.70 7.30 -8.84
N PRO A 386 23.97 7.38 -9.32
CA PRO A 386 24.33 8.28 -10.42
C PRO A 386 23.29 8.21 -11.55
N PHE A 387 22.82 9.38 -11.98
CA PHE A 387 21.61 9.47 -12.78
C PHE A 387 21.93 9.61 -14.28
N GLY A 388 21.18 8.88 -15.10
CA GLY A 388 21.28 8.99 -16.55
C GLY A 388 20.72 7.75 -17.25
N GLY A 389 20.31 7.93 -18.51
CA GLY A 389 19.82 6.87 -19.38
C GLY A 389 20.35 7.02 -20.80
N SER A 390 20.31 5.92 -21.54
CA SER A 390 20.74 5.85 -22.95
C SER A 390 19.54 5.93 -23.89
N ARG A 391 19.67 5.41 -25.13
CA ARG A 391 18.68 5.56 -26.21
C ARG A 391 18.37 7.05 -26.45
N MET A 392 17.11 7.43 -26.65
CA MET A 392 16.71 8.83 -26.80
C MET A 392 16.75 9.62 -25.49
N SER A 393 17.11 9.01 -24.34
CA SER A 393 17.20 9.70 -23.06
C SER A 393 18.53 10.44 -22.83
N GLY A 394 19.51 10.30 -23.73
CA GLY A 394 20.73 11.09 -23.75
C GLY A 394 22.03 10.29 -23.77
N THR A 395 23.13 10.94 -23.39
CA THR A 395 24.50 10.42 -23.48
C THR A 395 24.93 9.55 -22.29
N ASN A 396 24.12 9.50 -21.24
CA ASN A 396 24.33 8.67 -20.05
C ASN A 396 25.69 8.85 -19.35
N ASP A 397 26.20 10.07 -19.26
CA ASP A 397 27.50 10.37 -18.61
C ASP A 397 27.48 10.21 -17.07
N LYS A 398 26.33 9.83 -16.49
CA LYS A 398 26.13 9.53 -15.06
C LYS A 398 26.54 10.66 -14.11
N ALA A 399 25.92 11.83 -14.29
CA ALA A 399 26.05 12.94 -13.35
C ALA A 399 25.72 12.50 -11.91
N GLY A 400 26.54 12.96 -10.96
CA GLY A 400 26.50 12.52 -9.57
C GLY A 400 27.31 11.24 -9.28
N GLY A 401 27.95 10.64 -10.28
CA GLY A 401 28.92 9.56 -10.14
C GLY A 401 30.37 10.02 -10.40
N PRO A 402 31.37 9.20 -10.05
CA PRO A 402 32.77 9.59 -10.12
C PRO A 402 33.29 9.80 -11.55
N HIS A 403 32.66 9.20 -12.56
CA HIS A 403 33.12 9.27 -13.94
C HIS A 403 32.69 10.54 -14.68
N TYR A 404 31.66 11.23 -14.21
CA TYR A 404 31.11 12.41 -14.90
C TYR A 404 32.15 13.52 -15.07
N ILE A 405 33.03 13.70 -14.08
CA ILE A 405 34.08 14.71 -14.12
C ILE A 405 35.06 14.52 -15.29
N LEU A 406 35.25 13.27 -15.75
CA LEU A 406 36.15 12.96 -16.86
C LEU A 406 35.68 13.51 -18.20
N ARG A 407 34.38 13.86 -18.33
CA ARG A 407 33.88 14.56 -19.52
C ARG A 407 34.42 15.97 -19.67
N TRP A 408 34.88 16.56 -18.58
CA TRP A 408 35.35 17.95 -18.49
C TRP A 408 36.87 18.04 -18.28
N ALA A 409 37.58 16.91 -18.34
CA ALA A 409 39.03 16.83 -18.17
C ALA A 409 39.70 16.29 -19.44
N SER A 410 40.89 16.80 -19.76
CA SER A 410 41.74 16.29 -20.85
C SER A 410 43.07 15.82 -20.26
N PRO A 411 43.30 14.49 -20.12
CA PRO A 411 44.52 13.98 -19.49
C PRO A 411 45.78 14.30 -20.30
N GLN A 412 46.85 14.75 -19.63
CA GLN A 412 48.19 14.90 -20.21
C GLN A 412 49.18 14.02 -19.45
N SER A 413 49.90 13.17 -20.17
CA SER A 413 51.02 12.40 -19.62
C SER A 413 52.34 13.08 -19.96
N ILE A 414 53.12 13.42 -18.93
CA ILE A 414 54.45 14.04 -19.09
C ILE A 414 55.50 13.02 -18.67
N LYS A 415 56.47 12.76 -19.55
CA LYS A 415 57.65 11.95 -19.24
C LYS A 415 58.87 12.86 -19.22
N GLU A 416 59.40 13.10 -18.03
CA GLU A 416 60.69 13.76 -17.84
C GLU A 416 61.79 12.70 -17.71
N THR A 417 62.88 12.87 -18.46
CA THR A 417 64.03 11.96 -18.41
C THR A 417 65.23 12.73 -17.90
N PHE A 418 65.66 12.44 -16.67
CA PHE A 418 66.73 13.17 -16.00
C PHE A 418 68.15 12.84 -16.51
N VAL A 419 68.30 11.75 -17.26
CA VAL A 419 69.55 11.40 -17.95
C VAL A 419 69.25 11.32 -19.45
N PRO A 420 69.58 12.36 -20.24
CA PRO A 420 69.33 12.37 -21.67
C PRO A 420 70.00 11.17 -22.35
N LEU A 421 69.30 10.55 -23.30
CA LEU A 421 69.91 9.57 -24.19
C LEU A 421 71.02 10.29 -24.97
N LYS A 422 72.26 9.83 -24.79
CA LYS A 422 73.44 10.41 -25.44
C LYS A 422 73.78 9.74 -26.77
N ASP A 423 73.10 8.62 -27.08
CA ASP A 423 73.29 7.86 -28.30
C ASP A 423 71.91 7.48 -28.87
N TRP A 424 71.81 7.48 -30.19
CA TRP A 424 70.62 7.08 -30.95
C TRP A 424 70.64 5.58 -31.29
N SER A 425 71.82 4.96 -31.23
CA SER A 425 72.00 3.56 -31.58
C SER A 425 71.42 2.63 -30.51
N TYR A 426 70.88 1.50 -30.95
CA TYR A 426 70.45 0.42 -30.07
C TYR A 426 71.52 -0.67 -30.06
N LYS A 427 71.70 -1.36 -28.92
CA LYS A 427 72.77 -2.35 -28.70
C LYS A 427 72.86 -3.48 -29.75
N TYR A 428 71.80 -3.76 -30.50
CA TYR A 428 71.81 -4.79 -31.54
C TYR A 428 72.39 -4.31 -32.88
N MET A 429 72.64 -3.00 -33.04
CA MET A 429 73.09 -2.37 -34.29
C MET A 429 74.61 -2.33 -34.43
N THR A 430 75.36 -2.64 -33.37
CA THR A 430 76.81 -2.79 -33.44
C THR A 430 77.15 -4.01 -34.32
N LYS A 431 77.74 -3.75 -35.49
CA LYS A 431 78.41 -4.81 -36.27
C LYS A 431 79.60 -5.32 -35.45
N LYS A 432 79.73 -6.65 -35.36
CA LYS A 432 80.91 -7.30 -34.77
C LYS A 432 82.20 -6.85 -35.44
#